data_AF-A0A8X7UFS5-F1
#
_entry.id   AF-A0A8X7UFS5-F1
#
_cell.length_a   1.000
_cell.length_b   1.000
_cell.length_c   1.000
_cell.angle_alpha   90.00
_cell.angle_beta   90.00
_cell.angle_gamma   90.00
#
_symmetry.space_group_name_H-M   'P 1'
#
loop_
_entity.id
_entity.type
_entity.pdbx_description
1 polymer ?
#
loop_
_entity_poly.entity_id
_entity_poly.type
_entity_poly.pdbx_seq_one_letter_code
_entity_poly.pdbx_strand_id
1 'polypeptide(L)'
;MAQVAEKNRVEELRAESQEKKVWEAPQNGWVKCNVGVDWNREEKMGGAAWVVRDLKGKVMMLSRRAFFNTGSKWEATFKALMWSVDSMASHKVNRVIIAMEDKSSVGMIVRPKAWPNFRFEALQVLKCLSKIEWWRIGGEERCTNRGAFLIAQSVTKGKRYYSYVAQGSPSWLHALFENEEIKSSV
;
A
#
# COMPACT_ATOMS: atom_id res chain seq x y z
N MET A 1 -22.44 27.78 4.70
CA MET A 1 -22.80 27.07 3.45
C MET A 1 -21.93 27.52 2.27
N ALA A 2 -21.90 28.81 1.91
CA ALA A 2 -21.10 29.33 0.78
C ALA A 2 -19.58 29.12 0.91
N GLN A 3 -19.00 29.35 2.11
CA GLN A 3 -17.54 29.15 2.34
C GLN A 3 -17.09 27.68 2.25
N VAL A 4 -17.98 26.72 2.54
CA VAL A 4 -17.68 25.28 2.45
C VAL A 4 -17.70 24.84 0.99
N ALA A 5 -18.67 25.33 0.21
CA ALA A 5 -18.75 25.07 -1.22
C ALA A 5 -17.55 25.65 -1.99
N GLU A 6 -17.11 26.87 -1.63
CA GLU A 6 -15.94 27.49 -2.25
C GLU A 6 -14.64 26.75 -1.91
N LYS A 7 -14.49 26.30 -0.65
CA LYS A 7 -13.34 25.48 -0.26
C LYS A 7 -13.30 24.15 -1.01
N ASN A 8 -14.44 23.47 -1.16
CA ASN A 8 -14.54 22.23 -1.92
C ASN A 8 -14.21 22.44 -3.41
N ARG A 9 -14.67 23.55 -4.00
CA ARG A 9 -14.38 23.91 -5.40
C ARG A 9 -12.90 24.21 -5.63
N VAL A 10 -12.25 24.89 -4.69
CA VAL A 10 -10.80 25.15 -4.74
C VAL A 10 -9.98 23.87 -4.53
N GLU A 11 -10.45 22.93 -3.70
CA GLU A 11 -9.84 21.61 -3.56
C GLU A 11 -10.02 20.72 -4.81
N GLU A 12 -11.19 20.77 -5.45
CA GLU A 12 -11.45 20.08 -6.73
C GLU A 12 -10.57 20.64 -7.86
N LEU A 13 -10.49 21.96 -8.00
CA LEU A 13 -9.63 22.62 -9.01
C LEU A 13 -8.14 22.31 -8.80
N ARG A 14 -7.68 22.19 -7.54
CA ARG A 14 -6.31 21.76 -7.21
C ARG A 14 -6.05 20.28 -7.53
N ALA A 15 -7.07 19.43 -7.39
CA ALA A 15 -7.00 18.02 -7.75
C ALA A 15 -7.02 17.82 -9.28
N GLU A 16 -7.67 18.71 -10.02
CA GLU A 16 -7.69 18.72 -11.49
C GLU A 16 -6.40 19.28 -12.11
N SER A 17 -5.72 20.22 -11.44
CA SER A 17 -4.47 20.82 -11.93
C SER A 17 -3.20 20.02 -11.64
N GLN A 18 -3.29 18.96 -10.83
CA GLN A 18 -2.16 18.06 -10.62
C GLN A 18 -2.10 17.06 -11.77
N GLU A 19 -1.02 17.13 -12.57
CA GLU A 19 -0.66 16.02 -13.46
C GLU A 19 -0.77 14.71 -12.66
N LYS A 20 -1.59 13.79 -13.14
CA LYS A 20 -1.81 12.51 -12.47
C LYS A 20 -0.48 11.78 -12.39
N LYS A 21 0.13 11.75 -11.21
CA LYS A 21 1.33 10.95 -10.98
C LYS A 21 1.05 9.50 -11.37
N VAL A 22 1.91 8.98 -12.23
CA VAL A 22 1.89 7.59 -12.67
C VAL A 22 2.75 6.77 -11.72
N TRP A 23 2.43 5.49 -11.55
CA TRP A 23 3.27 4.59 -10.76
C TRP A 23 4.70 4.55 -11.30
N GLU A 24 5.68 4.66 -10.41
CA GLU A 24 7.10 4.65 -10.76
C GLU A 24 7.76 3.30 -10.44
N ALA A 25 8.56 2.79 -11.37
CA ALA A 25 9.31 1.56 -11.19
C ALA A 25 10.44 1.71 -10.15
N PRO A 26 10.78 0.63 -9.41
CA PRO A 26 11.96 0.61 -8.57
C PRO A 26 13.24 0.61 -9.41
N GLN A 27 14.35 1.02 -8.80
CA GLN A 27 15.68 0.90 -9.43
C GLN A 27 16.07 -0.57 -9.70
N ASN A 28 16.99 -0.79 -10.63
CA ASN A 28 17.43 -2.13 -11.00
C ASN A 28 17.88 -2.98 -9.78
N GLY A 29 17.48 -4.25 -9.77
CA GLY A 29 17.73 -5.18 -8.66
C GLY A 29 16.85 -4.98 -7.42
N TRP A 30 15.86 -4.08 -7.47
CA TRP A 30 14.85 -3.91 -6.44
C TRP A 30 13.45 -4.25 -6.97
N VAL A 31 12.58 -4.69 -6.08
CA VAL A 31 11.13 -4.78 -6.32
C VAL A 31 10.40 -3.75 -5.48
N LYS A 32 9.23 -3.31 -5.93
CA LYS A 32 8.37 -2.41 -5.15
C LYS A 32 7.16 -3.20 -4.64
N CYS A 33 6.93 -3.15 -3.34
CA CYS A 33 5.79 -3.75 -2.66
C CYS A 33 4.79 -2.64 -2.27
N ASN A 34 3.75 -2.49 -3.08
CA ASN A 34 2.66 -1.54 -2.84
C ASN A 34 1.67 -2.14 -1.83
N VAL A 35 1.51 -1.49 -0.67
CA VAL A 35 0.55 -1.92 0.38
C VAL A 35 -0.71 -1.07 0.31
N GLY A 36 -1.85 -1.74 0.16
CA GLY A 36 -3.18 -1.16 0.14
C GLY A 36 -3.93 -1.43 1.43
N VAL A 37 -4.68 -0.44 1.91
CA VAL A 37 -5.51 -0.55 3.12
C VAL A 37 -6.85 0.14 2.85
N ASP A 38 -7.93 -0.54 3.24
CA ASP A 38 -9.28 0.04 3.33
C ASP A 38 -9.87 -0.36 4.69
N TRP A 39 -10.66 0.50 5.31
CA TRP A 39 -11.25 0.23 6.63
C TRP A 39 -12.74 0.53 6.62
N ASN A 40 -13.53 -0.49 6.95
CA ASN A 40 -14.95 -0.35 7.21
C ASN A 40 -15.17 -0.12 8.70
N ARG A 41 -15.63 1.09 9.05
CA ARG A 41 -15.92 1.49 10.44
C ARG A 41 -17.11 0.75 11.03
N GLU A 42 -18.16 0.54 10.24
CA GLU A 42 -19.42 -0.06 10.69
C GLU A 42 -19.21 -1.53 11.05
N GLU A 43 -18.51 -2.25 10.18
CA GLU A 43 -18.19 -3.67 10.39
C GLU A 43 -16.93 -3.89 11.24
N LYS A 44 -16.26 -2.81 11.69
CA LYS A 44 -14.97 -2.84 12.39
C LYS A 44 -13.98 -3.79 11.72
N MET A 45 -13.78 -3.61 10.42
CA MET A 45 -13.00 -4.53 9.58
C MET A 45 -12.04 -3.78 8.66
N GLY A 46 -10.77 -4.22 8.65
CA GLY A 46 -9.76 -3.77 7.69
C GLY A 46 -9.63 -4.73 6.52
N GLY A 47 -9.66 -4.20 5.30
CA GLY A 47 -9.15 -4.86 4.11
C GLY A 47 -7.69 -4.46 3.89
N ALA A 48 -6.83 -5.44 3.66
CA ALA A 48 -5.43 -5.20 3.35
C ALA A 48 -5.04 -5.93 2.06
N ALA A 49 -4.08 -5.37 1.36
CA ALA A 49 -3.44 -6.01 0.23
C ALA A 49 -1.97 -5.61 0.14
N TRP A 50 -1.17 -6.47 -0.44
CA TRP A 50 0.14 -6.09 -0.93
C TRP A 50 0.32 -6.62 -2.35
N VAL A 51 1.06 -5.87 -3.17
CA VAL A 51 1.36 -6.21 -4.57
C VAL A 51 2.85 -5.97 -4.80
N VAL A 52 3.57 -7.01 -5.19
CA VAL A 52 5.00 -6.94 -5.52
C VAL A 52 5.16 -6.79 -7.02
N ARG A 53 5.86 -5.74 -7.45
CA ARG A 53 6.10 -5.40 -8.84
C ARG A 53 7.60 -5.29 -9.13
N ASP A 54 8.01 -5.75 -10.30
CA ASP A 54 9.40 -5.69 -10.75
C ASP A 54 9.76 -4.31 -11.35
N LEU A 55 10.97 -4.21 -11.92
CA LEU A 55 11.50 -3.01 -12.56
C LEU A 55 10.72 -2.54 -13.81
N LYS A 56 9.85 -3.39 -14.37
CA LYS A 56 8.98 -3.05 -15.50
C LYS A 56 7.55 -2.75 -15.04
N GLY A 57 7.27 -2.83 -13.75
CA GLY A 57 5.90 -2.73 -13.23
C GLY A 57 5.10 -4.01 -13.37
N LYS A 58 5.71 -5.12 -13.79
CA LYS A 58 5.00 -6.39 -13.89
C LYS A 58 4.70 -6.92 -12.49
N VAL A 59 3.44 -7.31 -12.27
CA VAL A 59 3.05 -7.93 -11.00
C VAL A 59 3.67 -9.32 -10.89
N MET A 60 4.57 -9.48 -9.93
CA MET A 60 5.20 -10.76 -9.63
C MET A 60 4.28 -11.62 -8.77
N MET A 61 3.78 -11.04 -7.68
CA MET A 61 2.86 -11.69 -6.76
C MET A 61 2.05 -10.66 -5.99
N LEU A 62 0.90 -11.09 -5.49
CA LEU A 62 0.04 -10.29 -4.64
C LEU A 62 -0.61 -11.14 -3.55
N SER A 63 -1.16 -10.44 -2.56
CA SER A 63 -2.06 -11.03 -1.59
C SER A 63 -3.11 -10.03 -1.15
N ARG A 64 -4.20 -10.55 -0.58
CA ARG A 64 -5.18 -9.77 0.18
C ARG A 64 -5.55 -10.50 1.45
N ARG A 65 -6.02 -9.75 2.45
CA ARG A 65 -6.46 -10.29 3.74
C ARG A 65 -7.51 -9.40 4.39
N ALA A 66 -8.48 -10.04 5.05
CA ALA A 66 -9.38 -9.37 5.99
C ALA A 66 -8.81 -9.38 7.41
N PHE A 67 -8.97 -8.26 8.12
CA PHE A 67 -8.70 -8.10 9.53
C PHE A 67 -10.00 -7.70 10.23
N PHE A 68 -10.62 -8.67 10.92
CA PHE A 68 -11.80 -8.43 11.74
C PHE A 68 -11.43 -7.84 13.10
N ASN A 69 -12.42 -7.26 13.77
CA ASN A 69 -12.28 -6.62 15.07
C ASN A 69 -11.17 -5.55 15.06
N THR A 70 -11.21 -4.70 14.04
CA THR A 70 -10.31 -3.57 13.84
C THR A 70 -11.09 -2.29 14.07
N GLY A 71 -10.86 -1.67 15.23
CA GLY A 71 -11.64 -0.56 15.75
C GLY A 71 -11.26 0.80 15.18
N SER A 72 -10.14 0.91 14.46
CA SER A 72 -9.69 2.16 13.86
C SER A 72 -8.97 1.96 12.52
N LYS A 73 -8.96 3.01 11.69
CA LYS A 73 -8.14 3.05 10.46
C LYS A 73 -6.66 2.83 10.76
N TRP A 74 -6.15 3.41 11.85
CA TRP A 74 -4.76 3.23 12.28
C TRP A 74 -4.44 1.76 12.55
N GLU A 75 -5.28 1.08 13.32
CA GLU A 75 -5.11 -0.33 13.63
C GLU A 75 -5.16 -1.20 12.36
N ALA A 76 -6.04 -0.88 11.40
CA ALA A 76 -6.10 -1.54 10.10
C ALA A 76 -4.77 -1.36 9.33
N THR A 77 -4.27 -0.13 9.27
CA THR A 77 -3.01 0.20 8.59
C THR A 77 -1.83 -0.49 9.24
N PHE A 78 -1.74 -0.49 10.57
CA PHE A 78 -0.67 -1.13 11.30
C PHE A 78 -0.66 -2.65 11.11
N LYS A 79 -1.83 -3.31 11.22
CA LYS A 79 -1.99 -4.74 10.92
C LYS A 79 -1.57 -5.07 9.48
N ALA A 80 -1.98 -4.24 8.51
CA ALA A 80 -1.62 -4.41 7.11
C ALA A 80 -0.11 -4.26 6.86
N LEU A 81 0.54 -3.26 7.46
CA LEU A 81 1.98 -3.05 7.36
C LEU A 81 2.75 -4.23 7.96
N MET A 82 2.45 -4.60 9.21
CA MET A 82 3.09 -5.74 9.88
C MET A 82 2.98 -7.02 9.04
N TRP A 83 1.76 -7.33 8.59
CA TRP A 83 1.50 -8.49 7.74
C TRP A 83 2.25 -8.43 6.40
N SER A 84 2.35 -7.25 5.77
CA SER A 84 3.06 -7.10 4.49
C SER A 84 4.56 -7.31 4.68
N VAL A 85 5.16 -6.73 5.73
CA VAL A 85 6.57 -6.91 6.07
C VAL A 85 6.88 -8.39 6.35
N ASP A 86 6.08 -9.03 7.21
CA ASP A 86 6.24 -10.45 7.52
C ASP A 86 6.10 -11.31 6.26
N SER A 87 5.16 -10.98 5.37
CA SER A 87 5.00 -11.67 4.08
C SER A 87 6.25 -11.54 3.21
N MET A 88 6.85 -10.35 3.11
CA MET A 88 8.09 -10.16 2.34
C MET A 88 9.24 -11.00 2.90
N ALA A 89 9.39 -11.06 4.23
CA ALA A 89 10.39 -11.88 4.88
C ALA A 89 10.14 -13.39 4.66
N SER A 90 8.89 -13.85 4.74
CA SER A 90 8.51 -15.24 4.48
C SER A 90 8.74 -15.65 3.03
N HIS A 91 8.47 -14.77 2.07
CA HIS A 91 8.71 -15.00 0.65
C HIS A 91 10.16 -14.72 0.20
N LYS A 92 11.07 -14.39 1.12
CA LYS A 92 12.49 -14.12 0.84
C LYS A 92 12.72 -12.98 -0.16
N VAL A 93 11.83 -11.97 -0.13
CA VAL A 93 11.98 -10.76 -0.94
C VAL A 93 12.98 -9.83 -0.27
N ASN A 94 14.27 -10.04 -0.58
CA ASN A 94 15.38 -9.43 0.16
C ASN A 94 15.82 -8.04 -0.33
N ARG A 95 15.28 -7.53 -1.44
CA ARG A 95 15.54 -6.17 -1.97
C ARG A 95 14.24 -5.48 -2.33
N VAL A 96 13.58 -4.88 -1.34
CA VAL A 96 12.20 -4.39 -1.46
C VAL A 96 12.03 -2.93 -1.04
N ILE A 97 11.27 -2.18 -1.84
CA ILE A 97 10.74 -0.86 -1.47
C ILE A 97 9.29 -1.06 -1.05
N ILE A 98 8.99 -0.91 0.23
CA ILE A 98 7.62 -0.96 0.75
C ILE A 98 7.01 0.42 0.56
N ALA A 99 5.89 0.47 -0.15
CA ALA A 99 5.28 1.70 -0.63
C ALA A 99 3.86 1.79 -0.07
N MET A 100 3.57 2.82 0.71
CA MET A 100 2.29 2.96 1.43
C MET A 100 1.74 4.38 1.35
N GLU A 101 0.42 4.53 1.34
CA GLU A 101 -0.22 5.84 1.36
C GLU A 101 -0.13 6.57 2.71
N ASP A 102 -0.15 5.81 3.81
CA ASP A 102 -0.16 6.37 5.16
C ASP A 102 1.21 6.94 5.55
N LYS A 103 1.33 8.27 5.48
CA LYS A 103 2.57 8.99 5.79
C LYS A 103 3.02 8.82 7.25
N SER A 104 2.09 8.58 8.18
CA SER A 104 2.41 8.34 9.59
C SER A 104 3.17 7.03 9.78
N SER A 105 2.72 5.96 9.11
CA SER A 105 3.40 4.66 9.09
C SER A 105 4.80 4.75 8.49
N VAL A 106 4.98 5.53 7.42
CA VAL A 106 6.33 5.79 6.86
C VAL A 106 7.17 6.59 7.85
N GLY A 107 6.57 7.64 8.42
CA GLY A 107 7.22 8.56 9.36
C GLY A 107 7.73 7.88 10.62
N MET A 108 6.96 6.96 11.21
CA MET A 108 7.37 6.26 12.43
C MET A 108 8.60 5.36 12.22
N ILE A 109 8.77 4.82 11.01
CA ILE A 109 9.91 3.93 10.68
C ILE A 109 11.14 4.74 10.29
N VAL A 110 10.97 5.75 9.44
CA VAL A 110 12.09 6.55 8.92
C VAL A 110 12.59 7.57 9.95
N ARG A 111 11.70 8.12 10.79
CA ARG A 111 12.01 9.18 11.76
C ARG A 111 11.36 8.89 13.13
N PRO A 112 11.69 7.78 13.81
CA PRO A 112 11.02 7.37 15.05
C PRO A 112 11.06 8.42 16.16
N LYS A 113 12.13 9.24 16.24
CA LYS A 113 12.25 10.33 17.21
C LYS A 113 11.21 11.44 17.02
N ALA A 114 10.76 11.68 15.78
CA ALA A 114 9.73 12.66 15.46
C ALA A 114 8.30 12.12 15.69
N TRP A 115 8.16 10.82 15.97
CA TRP A 115 6.89 10.11 16.13
C TRP A 115 6.86 9.31 17.44
N PRO A 116 7.07 9.95 18.62
CA PRO A 116 7.28 9.25 19.88
C PRO A 116 6.09 8.39 20.33
N ASN A 117 4.86 8.78 19.95
CA ASN A 117 3.64 8.03 20.27
C ASN A 117 3.56 6.67 19.58
N PHE A 118 4.36 6.44 18.53
CA PHE A 118 4.39 5.19 17.75
C PHE A 118 5.63 4.34 18.06
N ARG A 119 6.31 4.59 19.19
CA ARG A 119 7.58 3.93 19.52
C ARG A 119 7.43 2.41 19.56
N PHE A 120 6.36 1.90 20.17
CA PHE A 120 6.15 0.46 20.28
C PHE A 120 5.91 -0.15 18.88
N GLU A 121 5.02 0.44 18.10
CA GLU A 121 4.67 0.04 16.74
C GLU A 121 5.90 0.05 15.82
N ALA A 122 6.70 1.11 15.88
CA ALA A 122 7.94 1.23 15.12
C ALA A 122 8.92 0.10 15.47
N LEU A 123 9.09 -0.22 16.75
CA LEU A 123 9.97 -1.32 17.18
C LEU A 123 9.49 -2.69 16.66
N GLN A 124 8.17 -2.95 16.66
CA GLN A 124 7.62 -4.19 16.12
C GLN A 124 7.91 -4.32 14.62
N VAL A 125 7.65 -3.26 13.84
CA VAL A 125 7.89 -3.26 12.39
C VAL A 125 9.39 -3.40 12.09
N LEU A 126 10.25 -2.66 12.80
CA LEU A 126 11.71 -2.73 12.63
C LEU A 126 12.27 -4.13 12.94
N LYS A 127 11.71 -4.81 13.95
CA LYS A 127 12.06 -6.21 14.26
C LYS A 127 11.69 -7.17 13.13
N CYS A 128 10.57 -6.95 12.44
CA CYS A 128 10.21 -7.78 11.29
C CYS A 128 11.07 -7.43 10.06
N LEU A 129 11.34 -6.14 9.85
CA LEU A 129 12.22 -5.65 8.79
C LEU A 129 13.67 -6.14 8.92
N SER A 130 14.15 -6.43 10.14
CA SER A 130 15.51 -6.97 10.34
C SER A 130 15.73 -8.36 9.74
N LYS A 131 14.65 -9.03 9.29
CA LYS A 131 14.70 -10.32 8.59
C LYS A 131 14.86 -10.17 7.07
N ILE A 132 14.82 -8.94 6.56
CA ILE A 132 14.94 -8.60 5.14
C ILE A 132 16.30 -7.94 4.93
N GLU A 133 17.08 -8.46 3.98
CA GLU A 133 18.47 -8.03 3.77
C GLU A 133 18.59 -6.53 3.41
N TRP A 134 17.77 -6.07 2.46
CA TRP A 134 17.71 -4.69 2.00
C TRP A 134 16.27 -4.25 1.85
N TRP A 135 15.89 -3.23 2.62
CA TRP A 135 14.55 -2.66 2.55
C TRP A 135 14.60 -1.14 2.54
N ARG A 136 13.57 -0.55 1.93
CA ARG A 136 13.22 0.87 2.06
C ARG A 136 11.73 0.96 2.31
N ILE A 137 11.28 2.01 2.98
CA ILE A 137 9.86 2.33 3.10
C ILE A 137 9.63 3.77 2.66
N GLY A 138 8.58 3.97 1.86
CA GLY A 138 8.27 5.27 1.24
C GLY A 138 6.78 5.55 1.18
N GLY A 139 6.45 6.83 1.14
CA GLY A 139 5.09 7.30 0.90
C GLY A 139 4.72 7.21 -0.57
N GLU A 140 3.51 6.75 -0.86
CA GLU A 140 2.91 6.75 -2.20
C GLU A 140 1.60 7.53 -2.20
N GLU A 141 1.21 8.07 -3.35
CA GLU A 141 -0.09 8.72 -3.51
C GLU A 141 -1.18 7.69 -3.84
N ARG A 142 -2.45 8.04 -3.61
CA ARG A 142 -3.58 7.14 -3.91
C ARG A 142 -3.63 6.75 -5.38
N CYS A 143 -3.25 7.65 -6.29
CA CYS A 143 -3.20 7.38 -7.74
C CYS A 143 -2.12 6.36 -8.09
N THR A 144 -0.92 6.50 -7.54
CA THR A 144 0.21 5.57 -7.79
C THR A 144 0.06 4.27 -7.02
N ASN A 145 -0.71 4.23 -5.93
CA ASN A 145 -0.99 3.03 -5.15
C ASN A 145 -2.35 2.38 -5.45
N ARG A 146 -2.98 2.74 -6.59
CA ARG A 146 -4.39 2.44 -6.88
C ARG A 146 -4.70 0.95 -6.92
N GLY A 147 -3.84 0.15 -7.56
CA GLY A 147 -4.03 -1.30 -7.69
C GLY A 147 -4.13 -2.00 -6.34
N ALA A 148 -3.18 -1.74 -5.43
CA ALA A 148 -3.19 -2.31 -4.09
C ALA A 148 -4.40 -1.83 -3.28
N PHE A 149 -4.77 -0.54 -3.39
CA PHE A 149 -5.95 0.00 -2.74
C PHE A 149 -7.25 -0.69 -3.22
N LEU A 150 -7.42 -0.89 -4.52
CA LEU A 150 -8.62 -1.56 -5.06
C LEU A 150 -8.73 -3.01 -4.59
N ILE A 151 -7.61 -3.73 -4.48
CA ILE A 151 -7.60 -5.09 -3.92
C ILE A 151 -8.04 -5.07 -2.45
N ALA A 152 -7.49 -4.15 -1.64
CA ALA A 152 -7.89 -3.98 -0.25
C ALA A 152 -9.37 -3.62 -0.11
N GLN A 153 -9.87 -2.69 -0.93
CA GLN A 153 -11.28 -2.32 -0.99
C GLN A 153 -12.19 -3.48 -1.43
N SER A 154 -11.70 -4.40 -2.25
CA SER A 154 -12.47 -5.59 -2.61
C SER A 154 -12.72 -6.53 -1.42
N VAL A 155 -11.92 -6.43 -0.36
CA VAL A 155 -12.15 -7.16 0.89
C VAL A 155 -13.32 -6.56 1.67
N THR A 156 -13.29 -5.25 1.90
CA THR A 156 -14.30 -4.53 2.69
C THR A 156 -15.64 -4.40 1.95
N LYS A 157 -15.62 -4.00 0.67
CA LYS A 157 -16.83 -3.75 -0.13
C LYS A 157 -17.28 -4.96 -0.94
N GLY A 158 -16.34 -5.77 -1.39
CA GLY A 158 -16.60 -6.96 -2.22
C GLY A 158 -16.75 -8.26 -1.42
N LYS A 159 -16.70 -8.19 -0.07
CA LYS A 159 -16.80 -9.34 0.85
C LYS A 159 -15.77 -10.45 0.57
N ARG A 160 -14.63 -10.10 0.00
CA ARG A 160 -13.59 -11.07 -0.39
C ARG A 160 -12.65 -11.38 0.78
N TYR A 161 -13.20 -11.95 1.84
CA TYR A 161 -12.52 -12.08 3.13
C TYR A 161 -11.38 -13.11 3.16
N TYR A 162 -11.44 -14.12 2.29
CA TYR A 162 -10.41 -15.15 2.22
C TYR A 162 -9.06 -14.58 1.81
N SER A 163 -8.04 -14.98 2.56
CA SER A 163 -6.65 -14.65 2.27
C SER A 163 -6.06 -15.64 1.27
N TYR A 164 -5.26 -15.15 0.33
CA TYR A 164 -4.54 -15.98 -0.63
C TYR A 164 -3.27 -15.26 -1.10
N VAL A 165 -2.31 -16.01 -1.62
CA VAL A 165 -1.19 -15.47 -2.39
C VAL A 165 -1.35 -15.96 -3.83
N ALA A 166 -1.20 -15.08 -4.81
CA ALA A 166 -1.22 -15.46 -6.22
C ALA A 166 -0.06 -14.80 -6.98
N GLN A 167 0.36 -15.47 -8.04
CA GLN A 167 1.29 -14.92 -9.02
C GLN A 167 0.52 -14.09 -10.04
N GLY A 168 1.11 -12.97 -10.49
CA GLY A 168 0.46 -12.08 -11.47
C GLY A 168 -0.65 -11.20 -10.91
N SER A 169 -1.22 -10.36 -11.78
CA SER A 169 -2.33 -9.47 -11.45
C SER A 169 -3.68 -10.22 -11.48
N PRO A 170 -4.68 -9.81 -10.68
CA PRO A 170 -5.99 -10.43 -10.75
C PRO A 170 -6.70 -9.98 -12.02
N SER A 171 -7.44 -10.87 -12.69
CA SER A 171 -8.03 -10.61 -14.01
C SER A 171 -8.84 -9.31 -14.11
N TRP A 172 -9.60 -8.98 -13.06
CA TRP A 172 -10.41 -7.76 -12.98
C TRP A 172 -9.61 -6.45 -12.78
N LEU A 173 -8.29 -6.53 -12.57
CA LEU A 173 -7.37 -5.38 -12.55
C LEU A 173 -6.25 -5.50 -13.60
N HIS A 174 -6.32 -6.47 -14.50
CA HIS A 174 -5.21 -6.76 -15.42
C HIS A 174 -4.83 -5.52 -16.24
N ALA A 175 -5.81 -4.89 -16.89
CA ALA A 175 -5.61 -3.68 -17.68
C ALA A 175 -5.03 -2.51 -16.86
N LEU A 176 -5.37 -2.38 -15.57
CA LEU A 176 -4.79 -1.34 -14.72
C LEU A 176 -3.29 -1.55 -14.53
N PHE A 177 -2.89 -2.77 -14.20
CA PHE A 177 -1.48 -3.08 -13.99
C PHE A 177 -0.68 -3.02 -15.29
N GLU A 178 -1.20 -3.58 -16.39
CA GLU A 178 -0.55 -3.54 -17.71
C GLU A 178 -0.35 -2.12 -18.24
N ASN A 179 -1.31 -1.22 -18.01
CA ASN A 179 -1.18 0.18 -18.44
C ASN A 179 -0.11 0.95 -17.65
N GLU A 180 0.21 0.49 -16.45
CA GLU A 180 1.28 1.03 -15.60
C GLU A 180 2.63 0.33 -15.84
N GLU A 181 2.70 -0.70 -16.70
CA GLU A 181 3.96 -1.35 -17.06
C GLU A 181 4.79 -0.47 -18.00
N ILE A 182 6.11 -0.44 -17.78
CA ILE A 182 7.06 0.20 -18.67
C ILE A 182 7.18 -0.67 -19.92
N LYS A 183 6.51 -0.25 -20.99
CA LYS A 183 6.65 -0.86 -22.31
C LYS A 183 8.08 -0.65 -22.79
N SER A 184 8.78 -1.73 -23.11
CA SER A 184 10.02 -1.62 -23.86
C SER A 184 9.67 -1.03 -25.24
N SER A 185 10.28 0.09 -25.61
CA SER A 185 10.27 0.56 -27.00
C SER A 185 10.85 -0.57 -27.85
N VAL A 186 10.02 -1.12 -28.73
CA VAL A 186 10.45 -2.02 -29.81
C VAL A 186 11.19 -1.17 -30.85
#